data_AF-A0A8T4KVR1-F1
#
_entry.id   AF-A0A8T4KVR1-F1
#
_cell.length_a   1.000
_cell.length_b   1.000
_cell.length_c   1.000
_cell.angle_alpha   90.00
_cell.angle_beta   90.00
_cell.angle_gamma   90.00
#
_symmetry.space_group_name_H-M   'P 1'
#
loop_
_entity.id
_entity.type
_entity.pdbx_description
1 polymer ?
#
loop_
_entity_poly.entity_id
_entity_poly.type
_entity_poly.pdbx_seq_one_letter_code
_entity_poly.pdbx_strand_id
1 'polypeptide(L)'
;MELNDYLRELKNCPDDRLTGEFGISDNWPILLGTGVDRVVKDLEISGKFRLIYSGIDMSSCLTRGFNYVPGTVYMTVKQGVTKASHFDKKRLENFENRYSTTLTIQDWQGYESSLVSEGKRMEGVGRKKAIALAIEDIAGYIIEQRIPACFPWSYGHAHKDSYFQGDMSRVVVYRPEEV
;
A
#
# COMPACT_ATOMS: atom_id res chain seq x y z
N MET A 1 -13.31 3.48 -11.79
CA MET A 1 -13.81 4.23 -10.62
C MET A 1 -12.82 5.35 -10.35
N GLU A 2 -13.29 6.56 -10.06
CA GLU A 2 -12.43 7.68 -9.69
C GLU A 2 -11.83 7.45 -8.30
N LEU A 3 -10.60 7.92 -8.07
CA LEU A 3 -9.91 7.72 -6.79
C LEU A 3 -10.73 8.28 -5.61
N ASN A 4 -11.34 9.45 -5.77
CA ASN A 4 -12.15 10.05 -4.70
C ASN A 4 -13.39 9.20 -4.33
N ASP A 5 -14.05 8.62 -5.33
CA ASP A 5 -15.18 7.72 -5.10
C ASP A 5 -14.73 6.45 -4.41
N TYR A 6 -13.63 5.87 -4.88
CA TYR A 6 -13.00 4.71 -4.26
C TYR A 6 -12.69 4.95 -2.79
N LEU A 7 -12.04 6.07 -2.44
CA LEU A 7 -11.70 6.39 -1.05
C LEU A 7 -12.93 6.60 -0.17
N ARG A 8 -13.96 7.25 -0.71
CA ARG A 8 -15.23 7.46 -0.02
C ARG A 8 -15.93 6.13 0.27
N GLU A 9 -15.94 5.20 -0.69
CA GLU A 9 -16.53 3.88 -0.49
C GLU A 9 -15.70 3.05 0.50
N LEU A 10 -14.36 3.07 0.38
CA LEU A 10 -13.43 2.40 1.30
C LEU A 10 -13.65 2.84 2.76
N LYS A 11 -13.82 4.14 2.97
CA LYS A 11 -14.05 4.75 4.29
C LYS A 11 -15.38 4.33 4.91
N ASN A 12 -16.41 4.09 4.10
CA ASN A 12 -17.74 3.71 4.59
C ASN A 12 -17.97 2.20 4.64
N CYS A 13 -17.08 1.42 4.03
CA CYS A 13 -17.18 -0.04 4.02
C CYS A 13 -16.97 -0.64 5.43
N PRO A 14 -17.87 -1.52 5.90
CA PRO A 14 -17.70 -2.31 7.12
C PRO A 14 -16.47 -3.24 7.05
N ASP A 15 -15.83 -3.47 8.21
CA ASP A 15 -14.55 -4.21 8.29
C ASP A 15 -14.61 -5.62 7.69
N ASP A 16 -15.73 -6.33 7.86
CA ASP A 16 -15.97 -7.67 7.35
C ASP A 16 -16.10 -7.74 5.82
N ARG A 17 -16.45 -6.64 5.16
CA ARG A 17 -16.62 -6.53 3.71
C ARG A 17 -15.38 -6.01 2.97
N LEU A 18 -14.46 -5.34 3.66
CA LEU A 18 -13.27 -4.69 3.06
C LEU A 18 -12.42 -5.62 2.19
N THR A 19 -12.29 -6.90 2.55
CA THR A 19 -11.56 -7.88 1.73
C THR A 19 -12.32 -8.27 0.47
N GLY A 20 -13.61 -8.57 0.58
CA GLY A 20 -14.41 -9.04 -0.56
C GLY A 20 -14.62 -7.96 -1.61
N GLU A 21 -14.77 -6.71 -1.19
CA GLU A 21 -15.08 -5.58 -2.06
C GLU A 21 -13.83 -4.90 -2.60
N PHE A 22 -12.88 -4.58 -1.72
CA PHE A 22 -11.72 -3.75 -2.04
C PHE A 22 -10.40 -4.53 -2.06
N GLY A 23 -10.43 -5.84 -1.79
CA GLY A 23 -9.22 -6.66 -1.73
C GLY A 23 -8.29 -6.30 -0.57
N ILE A 24 -8.74 -5.50 0.41
CA ILE A 24 -7.95 -5.19 1.60
C ILE A 24 -7.70 -6.48 2.36
N SER A 25 -6.42 -6.83 2.44
CA SER A 25 -5.91 -8.08 3.00
C SER A 25 -4.66 -7.76 3.83
N ASP A 26 -3.95 -8.79 4.25
CA ASP A 26 -2.75 -8.69 5.08
C ASP A 26 -1.58 -8.00 4.39
N ASN A 27 -1.60 -7.80 3.06
CA ASN A 27 -0.57 -7.08 2.32
C ASN A 27 -1.21 -6.41 1.11
N TRP A 28 -1.32 -5.09 1.12
CA TRP A 28 -2.05 -4.34 0.12
C TRP A 28 -1.10 -3.41 -0.66
N PRO A 29 -0.82 -3.69 -1.94
CA PRO A 29 0.20 -2.97 -2.69
C PRO A 29 -0.35 -1.78 -3.48
N ILE A 30 0.41 -0.69 -3.50
CA ILE A 30 0.19 0.51 -4.30
C ILE A 30 1.46 0.77 -5.13
N LEU A 31 1.29 0.99 -6.43
CA LEU A 31 2.40 1.43 -7.28
C LEU A 31 2.41 2.94 -7.40
N LEU A 32 3.59 3.56 -7.28
CA LEU A 32 3.77 5.01 -7.35
C LEU A 32 4.73 5.40 -8.48
N GLY A 33 4.34 6.43 -9.23
CA GLY A 33 5.12 7.05 -10.30
C GLY A 33 6.19 8.02 -9.78
N THR A 34 6.72 7.81 -8.58
CA THR A 34 7.69 8.70 -7.93
C THR A 34 8.75 7.90 -7.19
N GLY A 35 9.92 8.50 -6.96
CA GLY A 35 11.08 7.82 -6.36
C GLY A 35 10.97 7.63 -4.84
N VAL A 36 11.56 6.54 -4.34
CA VAL A 36 11.51 6.14 -2.92
C VAL A 36 11.94 7.25 -1.98
N ASP A 37 13.06 7.92 -2.24
CA ASP A 37 13.60 8.94 -1.33
C ASP A 37 12.63 10.10 -1.11
N ARG A 38 11.90 10.50 -2.15
CA ARG A 38 10.86 11.53 -2.03
C ARG A 38 9.71 11.02 -1.16
N VAL A 39 9.22 9.82 -1.44
CA VAL A 39 8.12 9.21 -0.69
C VAL A 39 8.47 9.10 0.78
N VAL A 40 9.66 8.60 1.09
CA VAL A 40 10.15 8.44 2.47
C VAL A 40 10.17 9.77 3.19
N LYS A 41 10.80 10.79 2.58
CA LYS A 41 10.89 12.13 3.17
C LYS A 41 9.50 12.73 3.43
N ASP A 42 8.59 12.62 2.47
CA ASP A 42 7.25 13.19 2.60
C ASP A 42 6.43 12.49 3.69
N LEU A 43 6.54 11.16 3.77
CA LEU A 43 5.88 10.36 4.82
C LEU A 43 6.42 10.71 6.22
N GLU A 44 7.73 10.91 6.38
CA GLU A 44 8.32 11.36 7.64
C GLU A 44 7.81 12.76 8.05
N ILE A 45 7.77 13.69 7.09
CA ILE A 45 7.27 15.06 7.32
C ILE A 45 5.80 15.05 7.74
N SER A 46 4.99 14.13 7.21
CA SER A 46 3.56 14.05 7.52
C SER A 46 3.26 13.80 9.01
N GLY A 47 4.22 13.22 9.75
CA GLY A 47 4.03 12.80 11.15
C GLY A 47 3.06 11.63 11.35
N LYS A 48 2.34 11.21 10.29
CA LYS A 48 1.41 10.07 10.30
C LYS A 48 2.11 8.73 10.15
N PHE A 49 3.36 8.73 9.67
CA PHE A 49 4.15 7.52 9.46
C PHE A 49 5.51 7.67 10.15
N ARG A 50 5.77 6.81 11.13
CA ARG A 50 7.05 6.76 11.83
C ARG A 50 7.98 5.75 11.16
N LEU A 51 9.13 6.19 10.68
CA LEU A 51 10.19 5.31 10.19
C LEU A 51 10.70 4.41 11.33
N ILE A 52 10.75 3.11 11.10
CA ILE A 52 11.19 2.10 12.08
C ILE A 52 12.28 1.18 11.52
N TYR A 53 12.44 1.13 10.20
CA TYR A 53 13.45 0.31 9.55
C TYR A 53 13.93 0.94 8.26
N SER A 54 15.23 0.82 8.01
CA SER A 54 15.88 1.27 6.79
C SER A 54 17.00 0.32 6.43
N GLY A 55 16.92 -0.31 5.25
CA GLY A 55 17.93 -1.25 4.81
C GLY A 55 17.74 -1.71 3.37
N ILE A 56 18.57 -2.67 2.97
CA ILE A 56 18.48 -3.38 1.71
C ILE A 56 17.95 -4.78 2.03
N ASP A 57 16.86 -5.19 1.37
CA ASP A 57 16.28 -6.52 1.58
C ASP A 57 17.03 -7.61 0.79
N MET A 58 16.64 -8.87 0.97
CA MET A 58 17.29 -10.02 0.28
C MET A 58 17.23 -9.94 -1.25
N SER A 59 16.32 -9.14 -1.81
CA SER A 59 16.24 -8.87 -3.26
C SER A 59 17.15 -7.72 -3.71
N SER A 60 18.03 -7.21 -2.84
CA SER A 60 18.82 -6.00 -3.08
C SER A 60 17.97 -4.74 -3.32
N CYS A 61 16.72 -4.74 -2.88
CA CYS A 61 15.83 -3.59 -2.99
C CYS A 61 15.95 -2.72 -1.75
N LEU A 62 16.16 -1.43 -1.95
CA LEU A 62 16.06 -0.46 -0.88
C LEU A 62 14.66 -0.53 -0.27
N THR A 63 14.58 -0.83 1.02
CA THR A 63 13.34 -0.98 1.76
C THR A 63 13.33 -0.05 2.97
N ARG A 64 12.22 0.65 3.17
CA ARG A 64 11.95 1.50 4.33
C ARG A 64 10.66 1.04 4.98
N GLY A 65 10.74 0.69 6.26
CA GLY A 65 9.61 0.25 7.06
C GLY A 65 9.07 1.39 7.91
N PHE A 66 7.76 1.56 7.91
CA PHE A 66 7.03 2.57 8.66
C PHE A 66 5.93 1.95 9.51
N ASN A 67 5.68 2.54 10.66
CA ASN A 67 4.43 2.35 11.40
C ASN A 67 3.50 3.53 11.11
N TYR A 68 2.26 3.23 10.75
CA TYR A 68 1.20 4.23 10.73
C TYR A 68 0.82 4.60 12.18
N VAL A 69 0.89 5.88 12.51
CA VAL A 69 0.62 6.45 13.84
C VAL A 69 -0.87 6.68 13.95
N PRO A 70 -1.63 5.59 14.21
CA PRO A 70 -2.01 5.29 15.58
C PRO A 70 -1.65 3.87 16.10
N GLY A 71 -0.91 3.05 15.33
CA GLY A 71 -0.15 1.91 15.87
C GLY A 71 -0.47 0.50 15.35
N THR A 72 -1.31 0.34 14.33
CA THR A 72 -1.81 -0.99 13.86
C THR A 72 -1.34 -1.42 12.49
N VAL A 73 -0.76 -0.54 11.71
CA VAL A 73 -0.47 -0.79 10.31
C VAL A 73 1.02 -0.61 10.08
N TYR A 74 1.63 -1.65 9.54
CA TYR A 74 3.00 -1.58 9.06
C TYR A 74 2.99 -1.33 7.56
N MET A 75 3.87 -0.46 7.10
CA MET A 75 4.03 -0.16 5.69
C MET A 75 5.48 -0.32 5.27
N THR A 76 5.71 -0.87 4.08
CA THR A 76 7.02 -0.80 3.43
C THR A 76 6.97 0.06 2.19
N VAL A 77 7.98 0.91 2.03
CA VAL A 77 8.31 1.58 0.78
C VAL A 77 9.49 0.85 0.16
N LYS A 78 9.34 0.40 -1.09
CA LYS A 78 10.36 -0.35 -1.81
C LYS A 78 10.71 0.31 -3.14
N GLN A 79 11.99 0.25 -3.49
CA GLN A 79 12.44 0.63 -4.83
C GLN A 79 12.08 -0.45 -5.85
N GLY A 80 11.45 -0.04 -6.94
CA GLY A 80 10.99 -0.89 -8.03
C GLY A 80 9.56 -1.41 -7.85
N VAL A 81 9.08 -2.05 -8.90
CA VAL A 81 7.80 -2.78 -8.90
C VAL A 81 8.07 -4.18 -8.36
N THR A 82 7.46 -4.51 -7.23
CA THR A 82 7.64 -5.86 -6.65
C THR A 82 7.04 -6.89 -7.60
N LYS A 83 7.87 -7.85 -8.06
CA LYS A 83 7.45 -8.91 -8.99
C LYS A 83 6.42 -9.81 -8.31
N ALA A 84 5.15 -9.62 -8.66
CA ALA A 84 4.15 -10.63 -8.38
C ALA A 84 4.36 -11.79 -9.38
N SER A 85 4.52 -13.00 -8.85
CA SER A 85 4.89 -14.24 -9.54
C SER A 85 3.90 -14.73 -10.62
N HIS A 86 2.89 -13.93 -10.98
CA HIS A 86 1.74 -14.36 -11.77
C HIS A 86 1.37 -13.41 -12.92
N PHE A 87 2.27 -12.50 -13.32
CA PHE A 87 2.02 -11.59 -14.44
C PHE A 87 2.80 -11.96 -15.71
N ASP A 88 2.17 -11.70 -16.85
CA ASP A 88 2.84 -11.65 -18.15
C ASP A 88 3.95 -10.57 -18.12
N LYS A 89 5.12 -10.93 -18.64
CA LYS A 89 6.31 -10.10 -18.74
C LYS A 89 6.02 -8.73 -19.34
N LYS A 90 5.21 -8.66 -20.40
CA LYS A 90 4.88 -7.38 -21.08
C LYS A 90 4.13 -6.42 -20.16
N ARG A 91 3.26 -6.95 -19.28
CA ARG A 91 2.55 -6.12 -18.31
C ARG A 91 3.52 -5.59 -17.26
N LEU A 92 4.36 -6.45 -16.71
CA LEU A 92 5.37 -6.04 -15.74
C LEU A 92 6.27 -4.94 -16.30
N GLU A 93 6.77 -5.09 -17.52
CA GLU A 93 7.57 -4.07 -18.23
C GLU A 93 6.82 -2.73 -18.32
N ASN A 94 5.52 -2.75 -18.64
CA ASN A 94 4.72 -1.51 -18.66
C ASN A 94 4.63 -0.83 -17.29
N PHE A 95 4.57 -1.59 -16.19
CA PHE A 95 4.55 -1.01 -14.84
C PHE A 95 5.92 -0.49 -14.44
N GLU A 96 6.98 -1.24 -14.69
CA GLU A 96 8.36 -0.79 -14.41
C GLU A 96 8.71 0.50 -15.17
N ASN A 97 8.16 0.69 -16.37
CA ASN A 97 8.34 1.92 -17.16
C ASN A 97 7.54 3.12 -16.62
N ARG A 98 6.49 2.90 -15.84
CA ARG A 98 5.56 3.95 -15.36
C ARG A 98 5.66 4.23 -13.86
N TYR A 99 6.10 3.24 -13.10
CA TYR A 99 6.12 3.22 -11.65
C TYR A 99 7.48 2.74 -11.18
N SER A 100 8.07 3.46 -10.23
CA SER A 100 9.42 3.20 -9.72
C SER A 100 9.44 2.86 -8.23
N THR A 101 8.29 2.93 -7.56
CA THR A 101 8.14 2.64 -6.14
C THR A 101 6.92 1.77 -5.89
N THR A 102 7.06 0.80 -4.99
CA THR A 102 5.94 0.03 -4.43
C THR A 102 5.75 0.42 -2.97
N LEU A 103 4.53 0.77 -2.58
CA LEU A 103 4.10 0.76 -1.19
C LEU A 103 3.37 -0.55 -0.92
N THR A 104 3.67 -1.18 0.21
CA THR A 104 2.92 -2.32 0.72
C THR A 104 2.42 -1.96 2.10
N ILE A 105 1.12 -2.05 2.31
CA ILE A 105 0.45 -1.76 3.58
C ILE A 105 -0.06 -3.08 4.14
N GLN A 106 0.33 -3.42 5.36
CA GLN A 106 0.02 -4.71 5.96
C GLN A 106 -0.50 -4.57 7.39
N ASP A 107 -1.35 -5.52 7.75
CA ASP A 107 -1.77 -5.69 9.15
C ASP A 107 -0.54 -6.00 10.00
N TRP A 108 -0.49 -5.40 11.18
CA TRP A 108 0.49 -5.77 12.18
C TRP A 108 0.12 -7.15 12.76
N GLN A 109 0.69 -8.21 12.18
CA GLN A 109 0.46 -9.59 12.62
C GLN A 109 1.31 -9.99 13.85
N GLY A 110 1.96 -9.04 14.53
CA GLY A 110 2.74 -9.36 15.73
C GLY A 110 3.96 -10.24 15.45
N TYR A 111 4.56 -10.14 14.26
CA TYR A 111 5.92 -10.67 14.08
C TYR A 111 6.79 -10.01 15.16
N GLU A 112 7.29 -10.82 16.09
CA GLU A 112 8.29 -10.49 17.14
C GLU A 112 9.64 -10.11 16.50
N SER A 113 9.61 -9.34 15.43
CA SER A 113 10.76 -8.60 14.96
C SER A 113 11.01 -7.53 16.01
N SER A 114 12.11 -7.68 16.74
CA SER A 114 12.68 -6.72 17.70
C SER A 114 12.85 -5.29 17.16
N LEU A 115 12.56 -5.06 15.88
CA LEU A 115 12.58 -3.76 15.21
C LEU A 115 11.28 -2.94 15.40
N VAL A 116 10.20 -3.53 15.94
CA VAL A 116 8.88 -2.87 16.01
C VAL A 116 8.26 -2.99 17.40
N SER A 117 8.82 -2.25 18.37
CA SER A 117 8.50 -2.41 19.80
C SER A 117 7.32 -1.59 20.34
N GLU A 118 6.57 -0.84 19.51
CA GLU A 118 5.62 0.18 20.05
C GLU A 118 4.20 0.21 19.43
N GLY A 119 3.84 -0.71 18.52
CA GLY A 119 2.54 -0.67 17.86
C GLY A 119 1.37 -1.07 18.78
N LYS A 120 0.68 -0.11 19.40
CA LYS A 120 -0.60 -0.37 20.08
C LYS A 120 -1.69 -0.56 19.05
N ARG A 121 -2.58 -1.54 19.29
CA ARG A 121 -3.81 -1.65 18.51
C ARG A 121 -4.64 -0.36 18.62
N MET A 122 -5.25 0.07 17.51
CA MET A 122 -6.26 1.12 17.51
C MET A 122 -7.48 0.59 18.26
N GLU A 123 -7.88 1.31 19.31
CA GLU A 123 -9.05 0.93 20.10
C GLU A 123 -10.34 1.05 19.26
N GLY A 124 -11.18 0.01 19.31
CA GLY A 124 -12.46 -0.03 18.59
C GLY A 124 -12.37 -0.16 17.07
N VAL A 125 -11.18 -0.31 16.49
CA VAL A 125 -10.97 -0.38 15.03
C VAL A 125 -10.47 -1.76 14.62
N GLY A 126 -11.20 -2.38 13.68
CA GLY A 126 -10.79 -3.64 13.05
C GLY A 126 -9.49 -3.52 12.25
N ARG A 127 -8.79 -4.64 12.07
CA ARG A 127 -7.47 -4.66 11.41
C ARG A 127 -7.53 -4.16 9.97
N LYS A 128 -8.54 -4.61 9.21
CA LYS A 128 -8.71 -4.21 7.81
C LYS A 128 -9.13 -2.74 7.73
N LYS A 129 -9.92 -2.28 8.69
CA LYS A 129 -10.30 -0.88 8.82
C LYS A 129 -9.11 0.00 9.12
N ALA A 130 -8.18 -0.44 9.97
CA ALA A 130 -6.93 0.27 10.19
C ALA A 130 -6.12 0.41 8.89
N ILE A 131 -6.01 -0.65 8.08
CA ILE A 131 -5.38 -0.57 6.75
C ILE A 131 -6.10 0.43 5.85
N ALA A 132 -7.44 0.41 5.82
CA ALA A 132 -8.23 1.35 5.03
C ALA A 132 -7.97 2.82 5.43
N LEU A 133 -7.82 3.10 6.73
CA LEU A 133 -7.47 4.44 7.23
C LEU A 133 -6.05 4.86 6.81
N ALA A 134 -5.08 3.94 6.87
CA ALA A 134 -3.73 4.20 6.37
C ALA A 134 -3.74 4.49 4.86
N ILE A 135 -4.55 3.76 4.09
CA ILE A 135 -4.74 3.99 2.65
C ILE A 135 -5.34 5.36 2.38
N GLU A 136 -6.34 5.80 3.17
CA GLU A 136 -6.94 7.13 3.05
C GLU A 136 -5.88 8.23 3.20
N ASP A 137 -5.03 8.14 4.21
CA ASP A 137 -3.95 9.11 4.44
C ASP A 137 -2.88 9.10 3.33
N ILE A 138 -2.49 7.90 2.86
CA ILE A 138 -1.56 7.75 1.73
C ILE A 138 -2.15 8.32 0.45
N ALA A 139 -3.44 8.10 0.21
CA ALA A 139 -4.12 8.61 -0.96
C ALA A 139 -4.25 10.14 -0.90
N GLY A 140 -4.48 10.71 0.29
CA GLY A 140 -4.43 12.16 0.49
C GLY A 140 -3.07 12.75 0.09
N TYR A 141 -1.98 12.13 0.56
CA TYR A 141 -0.62 12.48 0.13
C TYR A 141 -0.43 12.41 -1.39
N ILE A 142 -0.87 11.30 -1.99
CA ILE A 142 -0.75 11.06 -3.44
C ILE A 142 -1.51 12.11 -4.25
N ILE A 143 -2.71 12.48 -3.81
CA ILE A 143 -3.53 13.51 -4.45
C ILE A 143 -2.85 14.88 -4.30
N GLU A 144 -2.45 15.26 -3.09
CA GLU A 144 -1.80 16.54 -2.78
C GLU A 144 -0.52 16.74 -3.60
N GLN A 145 0.30 15.70 -3.69
CA GLN A 145 1.58 15.73 -4.41
C GLN A 145 1.45 15.45 -5.91
N ARG A 146 0.23 15.21 -6.40
CA ARG A 146 -0.06 14.85 -7.80
C ARG A 146 0.82 13.70 -8.28
N ILE A 147 0.89 12.63 -7.50
CA ILE A 147 1.69 11.44 -7.82
C ILE A 147 0.81 10.45 -8.61
N PRO A 148 1.21 10.01 -9.82
CA PRO A 148 0.51 8.91 -10.49
C PRO A 148 0.54 7.64 -9.63
N ALA A 149 -0.61 7.00 -9.45
CA ALA A 149 -0.72 5.85 -8.53
C ALA A 149 -1.71 4.78 -8.99
N CYS A 150 -1.60 3.59 -8.42
CA CYS A 150 -2.43 2.43 -8.75
C CYS A 150 -2.82 1.62 -7.49
N PHE A 151 -4.12 1.45 -7.23
CA PHE A 151 -4.69 0.94 -5.98
C PHE A 151 -5.75 -0.17 -6.17
N PRO A 152 -5.72 -1.27 -5.40
CA PRO A 152 -4.50 -2.05 -5.26
C PRO A 152 -4.03 -2.54 -6.62
N TRP A 153 -2.72 -2.70 -6.77
CA TRP A 153 -2.17 -3.28 -8.00
C TRP A 153 -2.28 -4.83 -8.06
N SER A 154 -2.42 -5.50 -6.92
CA SER A 154 -2.68 -6.94 -6.84
C SER A 154 -3.44 -7.29 -5.55
N TYR A 155 -3.95 -8.52 -5.45
CA TYR A 155 -4.40 -9.04 -4.17
C TYR A 155 -3.20 -9.28 -3.23
N GLY A 156 -3.44 -9.21 -1.92
CA GLY A 156 -2.42 -9.51 -0.93
C GLY A 156 -2.05 -10.98 -0.83
N HIS A 157 -0.97 -11.24 -0.08
CA HIS A 157 -0.36 -12.57 0.02
C HIS A 157 -1.28 -13.64 0.63
N ALA A 158 -2.29 -13.29 1.42
CA ALA A 158 -3.27 -14.24 1.97
C ALA A 158 -4.13 -14.96 0.92
N HIS A 159 -4.10 -14.53 -0.35
CA HIS A 159 -4.91 -15.12 -1.43
C HIS A 159 -4.09 -15.93 -2.45
N LYS A 160 -2.89 -16.40 -2.07
CA LYS A 160 -2.02 -17.27 -2.91
C LYS A 160 -2.71 -18.51 -3.47
N ASP A 161 -3.75 -19.02 -2.78
CA ASP A 161 -4.48 -20.22 -3.17
C ASP A 161 -5.75 -19.95 -3.98
N SER A 162 -6.14 -18.68 -4.19
CA SER A 162 -7.31 -18.37 -5.00
C SER A 162 -6.87 -18.10 -6.44
N TYR A 163 -7.40 -18.90 -7.35
CA TYR A 163 -7.27 -18.82 -8.81
C TYR A 163 -7.79 -17.50 -9.42
N PHE A 164 -7.92 -16.42 -8.63
CA PHE A 164 -8.28 -15.09 -9.11
C PHE A 164 -7.05 -14.42 -9.72
N GLN A 165 -6.75 -14.81 -10.96
CA GLN A 165 -5.97 -13.99 -11.87
C GLN A 165 -6.53 -12.57 -11.88
N GLY A 166 -5.66 -11.57 -11.69
CA GLY A 166 -5.97 -10.17 -11.44
C GLY A 166 -7.23 -9.64 -12.14
N ASP A 167 -8.31 -9.50 -11.37
CA ASP A 167 -9.49 -8.74 -11.77
C ASP A 167 -9.12 -7.25 -11.83
N MET A 168 -8.55 -6.87 -12.98
CA MET A 168 -8.11 -5.52 -13.27
C MET A 168 -9.26 -4.51 -13.22
N SER A 169 -10.52 -4.94 -13.25
CA SER A 169 -11.68 -4.04 -13.15
C SER A 169 -11.77 -3.35 -11.78
N ARG A 170 -11.12 -3.93 -10.76
CA ARG A 170 -11.06 -3.38 -9.39
C ARG A 170 -9.87 -2.46 -9.16
N VAL A 171 -8.96 -2.37 -10.14
CA VAL A 171 -7.77 -1.53 -10.04
C VAL A 171 -8.16 -0.09 -10.31
N VAL A 172 -7.91 0.77 -9.33
CA VAL A 172 -8.10 2.21 -9.42
C VAL A 172 -6.79 2.86 -9.80
N VAL A 173 -6.79 3.55 -10.94
CA VAL A 173 -5.63 4.26 -11.47
C VAL A 173 -5.86 5.75 -11.32
N TYR A 174 -4.91 6.44 -10.67
CA TYR A 174 -4.92 7.89 -10.53
C TYR A 174 -3.88 8.51 -11.47
N ARG A 175 -4.34 9.43 -12.35
CA ARG A 175 -3.52 10.13 -13.34
C ARG A 175 -3.73 11.64 -13.24
N PRO A 176 -2.87 12.35 -12.50
CA PRO A 176 -3.03 13.78 -12.28
C PRO A 176 -2.72 14.65 -13.51
N GLU A 177 -2.21 14.08 -14.61
CA GLU A 177 -1.84 14.80 -15.85
C GLU A 177 -2.93 14.80 -16.93
N GLU A 178 -4.10 14.19 -16.70
CA GLU A 178 -5.22 14.14 -17.67
C GLU A 178 -6.28 15.27 -17.46
N VAL A 179 -5.90 16.44 -16.92
CA VAL A 179 -6.79 17.62 -16.78
C VAL A 179 -6.28 18.80 -17.59
#